data_AF-A0A955F0F0-F1
#
_entry.id   AF-A0A955F0F0-F1
#
_cell.length_a   1.000
_cell.length_b   1.000
_cell.length_c   1.000
_cell.angle_alpha   90.00
_cell.angle_beta   90.00
_cell.angle_gamma   90.00
#
_symmetry.space_group_name_H-M   'P 1'
#
loop_
_entity.id
_entity.type
_entity.pdbx_description
1 polymer ?
#
loop_
_entity_poly.entity_id
_entity_poly.type
_entity_poly.pdbx_seq_one_letter_code
_entity_poly.pdbx_strand_id
1 'polypeptide(L)'
;MELRDFAEAILFAGDIDGKLLAPASMEDERPGSVMAVPAFPRHQDVEGSEFLLPRRHQLDRDATRGRLLLRLADHELLALELMALALLRFPEAPGSFRRDLFATMRDEQRHLKLYLDRAGQLGV
;
A
#
# COMPACT_ATOMS: atom_id res chain seq x y z
N MET A 1 -11.35 -15.16 -2.30
CA MET A 1 -10.72 -14.42 -3.43
C MET A 1 -9.31 -14.96 -3.59
N GLU A 2 -8.81 -15.16 -4.80
CA GLU A 2 -7.42 -15.59 -4.99
C GLU A 2 -6.44 -14.46 -4.68
N LEU A 3 -5.29 -14.80 -4.11
CA LEU A 3 -4.23 -13.85 -3.76
C LEU A 3 -3.72 -13.09 -4.99
N ARG A 4 -3.69 -13.77 -6.15
CA ARG A 4 -3.36 -13.15 -7.43
C ARG A 4 -4.34 -12.03 -7.78
N ASP A 5 -5.64 -12.29 -7.75
CA ASP A 5 -6.67 -11.30 -8.11
C ASP A 5 -6.61 -10.09 -7.16
N PHE A 6 -6.34 -10.35 -5.88
CA PHE A 6 -6.09 -9.30 -4.91
C PHE A 6 -4.88 -8.46 -5.28
N ALA A 7 -3.73 -9.08 -5.59
CA ALA A 7 -2.52 -8.35 -5.98
C ALA A 7 -2.75 -7.54 -7.28
N GLU A 8 -3.49 -8.06 -8.25
CA GLU A 8 -3.88 -7.31 -9.46
C GLU A 8 -4.73 -6.09 -9.11
N ALA A 9 -5.73 -6.26 -8.24
CA ALA A 9 -6.56 -5.14 -7.77
C ALA A 9 -5.72 -4.07 -7.05
N ILE A 10 -4.84 -4.46 -6.12
CA ILE A 10 -3.96 -3.52 -5.41
C ILE A 10 -3.01 -2.82 -6.36
N LEU A 11 -2.39 -3.51 -7.33
CA LEU A 11 -1.42 -2.88 -8.23
C LEU A 11 -2.09 -1.95 -9.24
N PHE A 12 -3.27 -2.31 -9.75
CA PHE A 12 -3.87 -1.61 -10.89
C PHE A 12 -5.07 -0.70 -10.55
N ALA A 13 -5.60 -0.75 -9.33
CA ALA A 13 -6.63 0.20 -8.90
C ALA A 13 -6.17 1.65 -9.10
N GLY A 14 -7.09 2.48 -9.61
CA GLY A 14 -6.87 3.92 -9.84
C GLY A 14 -7.37 4.82 -8.72
N ASP A 15 -7.95 4.24 -7.67
CA ASP A 15 -8.51 4.92 -6.51
C ASP A 15 -8.06 4.26 -5.21
N ILE A 16 -8.25 4.97 -4.09
CA ILE A 16 -7.83 4.49 -2.77
C ILE A 16 -8.69 3.33 -2.27
N ASP A 17 -9.96 3.28 -2.65
CA ASP A 17 -10.89 2.24 -2.21
C ASP A 17 -10.47 0.87 -2.77
N GLY A 18 -10.03 0.82 -4.03
CA GLY A 18 -9.46 -0.39 -4.62
C GLY A 18 -8.17 -0.84 -3.94
N LYS A 19 -7.34 0.09 -3.45
CA LYS A 19 -6.12 -0.20 -2.67
C LYS A 19 -6.43 -0.68 -1.26
N LEU A 20 -7.61 -0.36 -0.74
CA LEU A 20 -8.10 -0.76 0.58
C LEU A 20 -9.07 -1.96 0.52
N LEU A 21 -9.12 -2.66 -0.62
CA LEU A 21 -9.88 -3.89 -0.76
C LEU A 21 -9.49 -4.88 0.36
N ALA A 22 -10.44 -5.31 1.16
CA ALA A 22 -10.20 -6.23 2.29
C ALA A 22 -11.13 -7.46 2.20
N PRO A 23 -10.76 -8.48 1.40
CA PRO A 23 -11.59 -9.67 1.23
C PRO A 23 -11.72 -10.45 2.55
N ALA A 24 -12.90 -11.00 2.81
CA ALA A 24 -13.16 -11.79 4.01
C ALA A 24 -12.36 -13.10 4.07
N SER A 25 -12.04 -13.68 2.91
CA SER A 25 -11.21 -14.87 2.76
C SER A 25 -10.26 -14.73 1.56
N MET A 26 -9.06 -15.28 1.74
CA MET A 26 -8.01 -15.32 0.73
C MET A 26 -7.59 -16.77 0.48
N GLU A 27 -7.49 -17.13 -0.79
CA GLU A 27 -6.98 -18.40 -1.29
C GLU A 27 -5.64 -18.16 -2.00
N ASP A 28 -4.73 -19.13 -1.96
CA ASP A 28 -3.43 -19.08 -2.65
C ASP A 28 -3.15 -20.43 -3.33
N GLU A 29 -4.17 -20.96 -4.00
CA GLU A 29 -4.11 -22.25 -4.69
C GLU A 29 -3.70 -22.08 -6.16
N ARG A 30 -3.96 -20.89 -6.74
CA ARG A 30 -3.75 -20.61 -8.16
C ARG A 30 -2.91 -19.35 -8.36
N PRO A 31 -1.60 -19.36 -8.02
CA PRO A 31 -0.72 -18.21 -8.25
C PRO A 31 -0.54 -17.91 -9.76
N GLY A 32 -0.77 -18.91 -10.61
CA GLY A 32 -0.74 -18.78 -12.07
C GLY A 32 0.66 -18.54 -12.64
N SER A 33 0.74 -18.06 -13.88
CA SER A 33 2.00 -17.74 -14.56
C SER A 33 2.46 -16.32 -14.30
N VAL A 34 3.76 -16.08 -14.49
CA VAL A 34 4.38 -14.74 -14.45
C VAL A 34 3.58 -13.79 -15.36
N MET A 35 3.24 -12.62 -14.84
CA MET A 35 2.54 -11.57 -15.56
C MET A 35 3.52 -10.48 -16.01
N ALA A 36 3.27 -9.88 -17.18
CA ALA A 36 3.92 -8.65 -17.58
C ALA A 36 3.42 -7.49 -16.70
N VAL A 37 4.20 -7.14 -15.69
CA VAL A 37 3.92 -6.05 -14.75
C VAL A 37 4.87 -4.87 -15.01
N PRO A 38 4.49 -3.63 -14.65
CA PRO A 38 5.39 -2.49 -14.82
C PRO A 38 6.68 -2.67 -14.00
N ALA A 39 7.76 -2.02 -14.42
CA ALA A 39 9.04 -2.08 -13.70
C ALA A 39 8.90 -1.60 -12.24
N PHE A 40 8.08 -0.56 -12.06
CA PHE A 40 7.77 0.11 -10.81
C PHE A 40 6.26 0.36 -10.70
N PRO A 41 5.71 0.45 -9.48
CA PRO A 41 4.31 0.81 -9.28
C PRO A 41 4.03 2.26 -9.71
N ARG A 42 2.74 2.60 -9.94
CA ARG A 42 2.36 3.89 -10.54
C ARG A 42 2.68 5.08 -9.64
N HIS A 43 2.59 4.93 -8.32
CA HIS A 43 2.92 6.01 -7.39
C HIS A 43 4.44 6.11 -7.21
N GLN A 44 5.12 6.68 -8.22
CA GLN A 44 6.46 7.24 -8.06
C GLN A 44 6.40 8.77 -8.12
N ASP A 45 6.17 9.38 -6.96
CA ASP A 45 6.78 10.69 -6.68
C ASP A 45 8.08 10.41 -5.88
N VAL A 46 9.06 9.78 -6.54
CA VAL A 46 10.41 9.54 -5.94
C VAL A 46 11.47 10.40 -6.61
N GLU A 47 11.08 11.50 -7.25
CA GLU A 47 12.02 12.56 -7.63
C GLU A 47 11.72 13.87 -6.88
N GLY A 48 12.57 14.18 -5.90
CA GLY A 48 12.93 15.57 -5.61
C GLY A 48 12.08 16.38 -4.64
N SER A 49 10.99 15.85 -4.07
CA SER A 49 10.40 16.50 -2.89
C SER A 49 11.17 16.06 -1.65
N GLU A 50 12.16 16.85 -1.23
CA GLU A 50 12.63 16.80 0.16
C GLU A 50 11.43 17.11 1.07
N PHE A 51 10.66 16.09 1.42
CA PHE A 51 9.72 16.21 2.53
C PHE A 51 10.56 16.29 3.80
N LEU A 52 10.89 17.52 4.19
CA LEU A 52 11.53 17.78 5.46
C LEU A 52 10.57 17.36 6.56
N LEU A 53 10.94 16.29 7.27
CA LEU A 53 10.20 15.85 8.44
C LEU A 53 10.02 17.06 9.37
N PRO A 54 8.77 17.34 9.81
CA PRO A 54 8.52 18.47 10.68
C PRO A 54 9.30 18.30 11.98
N ARG A 55 9.92 19.38 12.44
CA ARG A 55 10.49 19.45 13.78
C ARG A 55 9.36 19.30 14.80
N ARG A 56 9.71 18.79 15.99
CA ARG A 56 8.74 18.50 17.07
C ARG A 56 7.76 19.65 17.36
N HIS A 57 8.24 20.89 17.48
CA HIS A 57 7.39 22.06 17.77
C HIS A 57 6.40 22.40 16.63
N GLN A 58 6.65 21.93 15.41
CA GLN A 58 5.72 22.15 14.29
C GLN A 58 4.53 21.19 14.37
N LEU A 59 4.67 20.08 15.08
CA LEU A 59 3.60 19.09 15.30
C LEU A 59 2.49 19.62 16.20
N ASP A 60 2.63 20.78 16.83
CA ASP A 60 1.55 21.41 17.60
C ASP A 60 0.38 21.85 16.71
N ARG A 61 0.62 22.03 15.40
CA ARG A 61 -0.41 22.41 14.43
C ARG A 61 -1.05 21.20 13.77
N ASP A 62 -2.37 21.13 13.81
CA ASP A 62 -3.20 20.09 13.19
C ASP A 62 -2.88 19.90 11.71
N ALA A 63 -2.81 20.99 10.95
CA ALA A 63 -2.47 20.96 9.52
C ALA A 63 -1.08 20.37 9.25
N THR A 64 -0.10 20.57 10.15
CA THR A 64 1.23 19.96 10.02
C THR A 64 1.18 18.47 10.29
N ARG A 65 0.44 18.04 11.32
CA ARG A 65 0.24 16.61 11.62
C ARG A 65 -0.51 15.90 10.49
N GLY A 66 -1.57 16.50 9.95
CA GLY A 66 -2.33 15.94 8.84
C GLY A 66 -1.49 15.73 7.58
N ARG A 67 -0.66 16.72 7.19
CA ARG A 67 0.27 16.55 6.06
C ARG A 67 1.32 15.46 6.30
N LEU A 68 1.84 15.33 7.51
CA LEU A 68 2.74 14.22 7.86
C LEU A 68 2.03 12.87 7.72
N LEU A 69 0.79 12.76 8.18
CA LEU A 69 0.00 11.53 8.07
C LEU A 69 -0.29 11.17 6.61
N LEU A 70 -0.62 12.14 5.75
CA LEU A 70 -0.76 11.88 4.31
C LEU A 70 0.56 11.38 3.69
N ARG A 71 1.71 11.92 4.11
CA ARG A 71 3.00 11.41 3.64
C ARG A 71 3.27 9.97 4.08
N LEU A 72 2.88 9.61 5.31
CA LEU A 72 2.95 8.23 5.78
C LEU A 72 1.96 7.34 5.02
N ALA A 73 0.76 7.82 4.71
CA ALA A 73 -0.20 7.12 3.86
C ALA A 73 0.38 6.83 2.47
N ASP A 74 1.06 7.78 1.84
CA ASP A 74 1.76 7.53 0.57
C ASP A 74 2.83 6.45 0.69
N HIS A 75 3.53 6.38 1.83
CA HIS A 75 4.52 5.34 2.10
C HIS A 75 3.89 3.95 2.19
N GLU A 76 2.80 3.82 2.95
CA GLU A 76 2.09 2.54 3.07
C GLU A 76 1.48 2.12 1.73
N LEU A 77 0.96 3.07 0.95
CA LEU A 77 0.45 2.80 -0.39
C LEU A 77 1.56 2.27 -1.31
N LEU A 78 2.74 2.90 -1.31
CA LEU A 78 3.88 2.41 -2.09
C LEU A 78 4.30 1.00 -1.64
N ALA A 79 4.32 0.73 -0.34
CA ALA A 79 4.62 -0.60 0.20
C ALA A 79 3.61 -1.64 -0.32
N LEU A 80 2.31 -1.34 -0.29
CA LEU A 80 1.26 -2.19 -0.84
C LEU A 80 1.47 -2.49 -2.32
N GLU A 81 1.74 -1.47 -3.13
CA GLU A 81 1.93 -1.66 -4.57
C GLU A 81 3.20 -2.46 -4.89
N LEU A 82 4.28 -2.29 -4.12
CA LEU A 82 5.51 -3.07 -4.27
C LEU A 82 5.31 -4.54 -3.89
N MET A 83 4.56 -4.82 -2.82
CA MET A 83 4.25 -6.19 -2.41
C MET A 83 3.31 -6.87 -3.41
N ALA A 84 2.30 -6.16 -3.89
CA ALA A 84 1.42 -6.63 -4.97
C ALA A 84 2.23 -6.94 -6.25
N LEU A 85 3.14 -6.04 -6.63
CA LEU A 85 4.05 -6.24 -7.75
C LEU A 85 4.90 -7.50 -7.57
N ALA A 86 5.44 -7.74 -6.38
CA ALA A 86 6.23 -8.92 -6.07
C ALA A 86 5.42 -10.22 -6.21
N LEU A 87 4.18 -10.25 -5.72
CA LEU A 87 3.29 -11.41 -5.85
C LEU A 87 2.99 -11.76 -7.32
N LEU A 88 2.81 -10.74 -8.17
CA LEU A 88 2.53 -10.94 -9.60
C LEU A 88 3.78 -11.25 -10.44
N ARG A 89 4.94 -10.73 -10.02
CA ARG A 89 6.22 -10.95 -10.71
C ARG A 89 6.83 -12.31 -10.39
N PHE A 90 6.62 -12.81 -9.17
CA PHE A 90 7.23 -14.04 -8.66
C PHE A 90 6.16 -15.03 -8.15
N PRO A 91 5.21 -15.48 -9.01
CA PRO A 91 4.17 -16.41 -8.60
C PRO A 91 4.75 -17.76 -8.11
N GLU A 92 5.95 -18.14 -8.55
CA GLU A 92 6.66 -19.35 -8.13
C GLU A 92 7.29 -19.27 -6.74
N ALA A 93 7.28 -18.10 -6.08
CA ALA A 93 7.78 -17.94 -4.72
C ALA A 93 7.13 -18.95 -3.77
N PRO A 94 7.79 -19.38 -2.67
CA PRO A 94 7.19 -20.33 -1.73
C PRO A 94 5.82 -19.84 -1.23
N GLY A 95 4.83 -20.73 -1.17
CA GLY A 95 3.48 -20.35 -0.75
C GLY A 95 3.43 -19.75 0.66
N SER A 96 4.32 -20.16 1.57
CA SER A 96 4.46 -19.51 2.87
C SER A 96 4.87 -18.05 2.75
N PHE A 97 5.85 -17.75 1.89
CA PHE A 97 6.30 -16.38 1.62
C PHE A 97 5.15 -15.53 1.06
N ARG A 98 4.39 -16.04 0.07
CA ARG A 98 3.25 -15.30 -0.49
C ARG A 98 2.18 -14.99 0.56
N ARG A 99 1.88 -15.95 1.45
CA ARG A 99 0.93 -15.75 2.56
C ARG A 99 1.42 -14.78 3.62
N ASP A 100 2.70 -14.85 3.99
CA ASP A 100 3.30 -13.92 4.96
C ASP A 100 3.35 -12.50 4.37
N LEU A 101 3.66 -12.37 3.08
CA LEU A 101 3.63 -11.09 2.37
C LEU A 101 2.21 -10.50 2.34
N PHE A 102 1.19 -11.34 2.09
CA PHE A 102 -0.20 -10.92 2.20
C PHE A 102 -0.57 -10.47 3.62
N ALA A 103 -0.10 -11.15 4.66
CA ALA A 103 -0.34 -10.73 6.03
C ALA A 103 0.26 -9.32 6.29
N THR A 104 1.48 -9.06 5.84
CA THR A 104 2.11 -7.73 5.89
C THR A 104 1.28 -6.71 5.11
N MET A 105 0.82 -7.02 3.90
CA MET A 105 -0.04 -6.12 3.13
C MET A 105 -1.31 -5.73 3.91
N ARG A 106 -1.92 -6.65 4.67
CA ARG A 106 -3.09 -6.31 5.49
C ARG A 106 -2.78 -5.33 6.62
N ASP A 107 -1.59 -5.45 7.23
CA ASP A 107 -1.15 -4.48 8.23
C ASP A 107 -0.95 -3.10 7.60
N GLU A 108 -0.34 -3.02 6.41
CA GLU A 108 -0.15 -1.72 5.73
C GLU A 108 -1.46 -1.12 5.23
N GLN A 109 -2.44 -1.92 4.78
CA GLN A 109 -3.79 -1.41 4.50
C GLN A 109 -4.44 -0.82 5.75
N ARG A 110 -4.24 -1.43 6.92
CA ARG A 110 -4.74 -0.89 8.20
C ARG A 110 -4.03 0.43 8.54
N HIS A 111 -2.71 0.51 8.40
CA HIS A 111 -1.96 1.75 8.66
C HIS A 111 -2.40 2.87 7.71
N LEU A 112 -2.48 2.59 6.41
CA LEU A 112 -2.97 3.49 5.39
C LEU A 112 -4.34 4.07 5.77
N LYS A 113 -5.30 3.21 6.12
CA LYS A 113 -6.63 3.64 6.56
C LYS A 113 -6.57 4.54 7.79
N LEU A 114 -5.82 4.16 8.82
CA LEU A 114 -5.68 4.95 10.05
C LEU A 114 -5.10 6.35 9.77
N TYR A 115 -4.11 6.45 8.88
CA TYR A 115 -3.50 7.72 8.52
C TYR A 115 -4.46 8.62 7.74
N LEU A 116 -5.17 8.07 6.75
CA LEU A 116 -6.17 8.81 5.98
C LEU A 116 -7.32 9.31 6.86
N ASP A 117 -7.88 8.43 7.69
CA ASP A 117 -8.96 8.78 8.61
C ASP A 117 -8.52 9.89 9.57
N ARG A 118 -7.30 9.79 10.12
CA ARG A 118 -6.79 10.78 11.06
C ARG A 118 -6.43 12.10 10.39
N ALA A 119 -5.90 12.08 9.17
CA ALA A 119 -5.64 13.29 8.40
C ALA A 119 -6.95 14.06 8.11
N GLY A 120 -8.00 13.35 7.69
CA GLY A 120 -9.32 13.94 7.47
C GLY A 120 -9.93 14.55 8.74
N GLN A 121 -9.76 13.90 9.90
CA GLN A 121 -10.18 14.47 11.19
C GLN A 121 -9.43 15.76 11.57
N LEU A 122 -8.21 15.96 11.06
CA LEU A 122 -7.41 17.18 11.25
C LEU A 122 -7.72 18.25 10.19
N GLY A 123 -8.68 18.01 9.30
CA GLY A 123 -9.12 18.95 8.26
C GLY A 123 -8.16 19.09 7.08
N VAL A 124 -7.35 18.06 6.83
CA VAL A 124 -6.50 17.95 5.64
C VAL A 124 -7.16 17.05 4.62
#